data_AF-A0A078ALQ4-F1
#
_entry.id   AF-A0A078ALQ4-F1
#
_cell.length_a   1.000
_cell.length_b   1.000
_cell.length_c   1.000
_cell.angle_alpha   90.00
_cell.angle_beta   90.00
_cell.angle_gamma   90.00
#
_symmetry.space_group_name_H-M   'P 1'
#
loop_
_entity.id
_entity.type
_entity.pdbx_description
1 polymer ?
#
loop_
_entity_poly.entity_id
_entity_poly.type
_entity_poly.pdbx_seq_one_letter_code
_entity_poly.pdbx_strand_id
1 'polypeptide(L)'
;MEKSQKPDPSQPQETMKQNKQESSDSIYDRSLEYSYFVKSHWNPLDTNFQDKLVHNYFDFNQPVYPHLTSHKMLQYMRIVLVIPSILIFILSLIKLRYSSLVIFLTQWANHIVIISFILSIYSGTFKYQHNLKLKRYAAISTQLAFVMQLIVVSIYWPLLHKLAMEKIMETTDEVMRTYLIYHMLFIHSIPFAAVTINVICSKVIFIPGHCTYLIMVALLYSFVNYCGVKYRGHFLYPFLKWEDYKSFVVVFGLTICGATLHIIVCFFVYHFKTQQLKAAQVYSKQSKTQESKSQ
;
A
#
# COMPACT_ATOMS: atom_id res chain seq x y z
N MET A 1 66.46 -25.80 30.17
CA MET A 1 65.88 -24.78 31.06
C MET A 1 65.05 -23.85 30.18
N GLU A 2 63.73 -24.00 30.18
CA GLU A 2 62.82 -23.01 29.60
C GLU A 2 61.52 -23.11 30.40
N LYS A 3 61.28 -22.10 31.26
CA LYS A 3 60.09 -22.03 32.11
C LYS A 3 58.97 -21.39 31.31
N SER A 4 58.01 -22.19 30.89
CA SER A 4 56.73 -21.76 30.30
C SER A 4 55.92 -20.97 31.34
N GLN A 5 55.83 -19.65 31.17
CA GLN A 5 54.92 -18.79 31.93
C GLN A 5 53.49 -18.95 31.39
N LYS A 6 52.57 -19.37 32.27
CA LYS A 6 51.13 -19.36 31.99
C LYS A 6 50.60 -17.93 32.07
N PRO A 7 49.74 -17.50 31.13
CA PRO A 7 49.11 -16.18 31.17
C PRO A 7 48.09 -16.07 32.31
N ASP A 8 48.04 -14.88 32.88
CA ASP A 8 47.20 -14.47 34.02
C ASP A 8 45.72 -14.33 33.59
N PRO A 9 44.76 -15.02 34.26
CA PRO A 9 43.34 -15.04 33.89
C PRO A 9 42.53 -13.81 34.36
N SER A 10 43.16 -12.70 34.72
CA SER A 10 42.50 -11.56 35.38
C SER A 10 42.32 -10.29 34.52
N GLN A 11 42.08 -10.42 33.21
CA GLN A 11 41.64 -9.27 32.41
C GLN A 11 40.09 -9.21 32.28
N PRO A 12 39.45 -8.08 32.64
CA PRO A 12 37.99 -7.96 32.60
C PRO A 12 37.46 -7.98 31.15
N GLN A 13 36.55 -8.91 30.85
CA GLN A 13 35.84 -9.03 29.56
C GLN A 13 34.83 -7.89 29.28
N GLU A 14 34.79 -6.82 30.08
CA GLU A 14 33.76 -5.78 29.99
C GLU A 14 34.00 -4.75 28.87
N THR A 15 35.23 -4.54 28.41
CA THR A 15 35.52 -3.54 27.36
C THR A 15 35.23 -4.01 25.93
N MET A 16 35.01 -5.31 25.70
CA MET A 16 34.70 -5.82 24.35
C MET A 16 33.21 -5.78 23.99
N LYS A 17 32.31 -5.55 24.96
CA LYS A 17 30.85 -5.44 24.69
C LYS A 17 30.41 -4.02 24.29
N GLN A 18 31.13 -2.98 24.72
CA GLN A 18 30.77 -1.60 24.34
C GLN A 18 31.11 -1.26 22.88
N ASN A 19 32.19 -1.81 22.31
CA ASN A 19 32.58 -1.52 20.91
C ASN A 19 31.71 -2.20 19.84
N LYS A 20 30.87 -3.18 20.20
CA LYS A 20 30.01 -3.86 19.22
C LYS A 20 28.66 -3.15 19.01
N GLN A 21 28.27 -2.26 19.93
CA GLN A 21 26.98 -1.59 19.90
C GLN A 21 27.00 -0.23 19.17
N GLU A 22 28.17 0.38 18.99
CA GLU A 22 28.30 1.63 18.21
C GLU A 22 28.42 1.39 16.68
N SER A 23 28.68 0.16 16.23
CA SER A 23 28.77 -0.13 14.78
C SER A 23 27.42 -0.40 14.10
N SER A 24 26.36 -0.72 14.85
CA SER A 24 25.04 -1.01 14.29
C SER A 24 24.27 0.24 13.82
N ASP A 25 24.67 1.43 14.29
CA ASP A 25 24.05 2.69 13.87
C ASP A 25 24.57 3.20 12.51
N SER A 26 25.57 2.52 11.91
CA SER A 26 26.06 2.80 10.56
C SER A 26 25.28 2.09 9.44
N ILE A 27 24.28 1.27 9.76
CA ILE A 27 23.43 0.53 8.79
C ILE A 27 22.35 1.45 8.16
N TYR A 28 22.55 2.77 8.20
CA TYR A 28 21.96 3.64 7.17
C TYR A 28 23.05 3.89 6.13
N ASP A 29 23.34 2.85 5.37
CA ASP A 29 24.24 2.94 4.23
C ASP A 29 23.64 3.94 3.23
N ARG A 30 24.25 5.13 3.15
CA ARG A 30 23.88 6.18 2.20
C ARG A 30 24.06 5.71 0.74
N SER A 31 24.60 4.52 0.50
CA SER A 31 24.83 3.95 -0.83
C SER A 31 23.55 3.48 -1.55
N LEU A 32 22.43 3.27 -0.86
CA LEU A 32 21.14 3.02 -1.52
C LEU A 32 20.50 4.35 -1.95
N GLU A 33 21.21 5.04 -2.83
CA GLU A 33 20.65 6.14 -3.61
C GLU A 33 19.50 5.56 -4.44
N TYR A 34 18.27 5.83 -4.02
CA TYR A 34 17.08 5.29 -4.66
C TYR A 34 16.96 5.86 -6.07
N SER A 35 17.48 5.13 -7.05
CA SER A 35 17.32 5.49 -8.45
C SER A 35 16.23 4.64 -9.09
N TYR A 36 15.18 5.32 -9.56
CA TYR A 36 14.03 4.74 -10.25
C TYR A 36 14.39 3.83 -11.42
N PHE A 37 15.53 4.10 -12.04
CA PHE A 37 15.96 3.47 -13.28
C PHE A 37 16.95 2.33 -13.05
N VAL A 38 17.25 1.97 -11.79
CA VAL A 38 18.10 0.80 -11.52
C VAL A 38 17.32 -0.47 -11.81
N LYS A 39 17.79 -1.24 -12.80
CA LYS A 39 17.15 -2.47 -13.27
C LYS A 39 16.81 -3.46 -12.15
N SER A 40 17.64 -3.56 -11.11
CA SER A 40 17.37 -4.46 -9.97
C SER A 40 16.10 -4.09 -9.20
N HIS A 41 15.69 -2.81 -9.14
CA HIS A 41 14.44 -2.38 -8.50
C HIS A 41 13.19 -2.93 -9.19
N TRP A 42 13.33 -3.40 -10.43
CA TRP A 42 12.25 -3.90 -11.27
C TRP A 42 12.11 -5.43 -11.25
N ASN A 43 13.00 -6.16 -10.58
CA ASN A 43 12.89 -7.62 -10.49
C ASN A 43 12.09 -8.02 -9.24
N PRO A 44 10.79 -8.36 -9.35
CA PRO A 44 9.99 -8.81 -8.20
C PRO A 44 10.38 -10.20 -7.69
N LEU A 45 11.19 -10.95 -8.47
CA LEU A 45 11.61 -12.32 -8.12
C LEU A 45 12.84 -12.35 -7.21
N ASP A 46 13.63 -11.27 -7.15
CA ASP A 46 14.74 -11.16 -6.20
C ASP A 46 14.21 -10.80 -4.81
N THR A 47 13.77 -11.81 -4.07
CA THR A 47 13.15 -11.62 -2.75
C THR A 47 14.08 -10.94 -1.75
N ASN A 48 15.38 -11.21 -1.81
CA ASN A 48 16.36 -10.62 -0.90
C ASN A 48 16.50 -9.12 -1.15
N PHE A 49 16.56 -8.72 -2.41
CA PHE A 49 16.63 -7.31 -2.77
C PHE A 49 15.31 -6.60 -2.48
N GLN A 50 14.16 -7.19 -2.81
CA GLN A 50 12.85 -6.63 -2.46
C GLN A 50 12.68 -6.45 -0.95
N ASP A 51 13.14 -7.42 -0.13
CA ASP A 51 13.09 -7.31 1.32
C ASP A 51 13.98 -6.18 1.85
N LYS A 52 15.15 -5.92 1.24
CA LYS A 52 15.99 -4.76 1.55
C LYS A 52 15.30 -3.44 1.20
N LEU A 53 14.70 -3.33 0.02
CA LEU A 53 13.94 -2.14 -0.38
C LEU A 53 12.78 -1.88 0.59
N VAL A 54 11.99 -2.91 0.89
CA VAL A 54 10.87 -2.82 1.82
C VAL A 54 11.35 -2.45 3.22
N HIS A 55 12.48 -3.00 3.68
CA HIS A 55 13.05 -2.65 4.97
C HIS A 55 13.33 -1.14 5.08
N ASN A 56 13.92 -0.56 4.03
CA ASN A 56 14.36 0.84 3.99
C ASN A 56 13.23 1.85 3.70
N TYR A 57 12.29 1.47 2.83
CA TYR A 57 11.31 2.40 2.25
C TYR A 57 9.91 2.28 2.84
N PHE A 58 9.62 1.19 3.55
CA PHE A 58 8.37 1.03 4.27
C PHE A 58 8.68 1.02 5.76
N ASP A 59 7.93 1.76 6.54
CA ASP A 59 7.89 1.63 7.99
C ASP A 59 6.47 1.94 8.44
N PHE A 60 5.72 0.87 8.67
CA PHE A 60 4.33 1.01 9.09
C PHE A 60 4.20 1.43 10.55
N ASN A 61 5.26 1.39 11.36
CA ASN A 61 5.20 1.89 12.73
C ASN A 61 5.49 3.40 12.79
N GLN A 62 6.27 3.94 11.84
CA GLN A 62 6.66 5.35 11.82
C GLN A 62 5.73 6.22 10.94
N PRO A 63 5.20 7.34 11.49
CA PRO A 63 4.54 8.35 10.67
C PRO A 63 5.57 9.17 9.88
N VAL A 64 5.14 9.76 8.76
CA VAL A 64 5.98 10.71 7.97
C VAL A 64 6.25 11.98 8.76
N TYR A 65 5.28 12.43 9.56
CA TYR A 65 5.32 13.66 10.34
C TYR A 65 5.32 13.34 11.84
N PRO A 66 6.46 12.90 12.42
CA PRO A 66 6.53 12.49 13.82
C PRO A 66 6.22 13.59 14.83
N HIS A 67 6.30 14.87 14.43
CA HIS A 67 5.91 16.01 15.26
C HIS A 67 4.39 16.24 15.31
N LEU A 68 3.62 15.74 14.32
CA LEU A 68 2.15 15.87 14.28
C LEU A 68 1.44 14.60 14.75
N THR A 69 2.07 13.44 14.56
CA THR A 69 1.42 12.14 14.76
C THR A 69 2.36 11.21 15.50
N SER A 70 1.91 10.63 16.61
CA SER A 70 2.66 9.59 17.33
C SER A 70 2.47 8.22 16.68
N HIS A 71 3.35 7.26 16.99
CA HIS A 71 3.22 5.87 16.53
C HIS A 71 1.87 5.25 16.89
N LYS A 72 1.40 5.47 18.14
CA LYS A 72 0.10 4.98 18.61
C LYS A 72 -1.05 5.63 17.83
N MET A 73 -0.99 6.96 17.64
CA MET A 73 -2.00 7.68 16.88
C MET A 73 -2.10 7.18 15.44
N LEU A 74 -0.98 6.89 14.77
CA LEU A 74 -0.98 6.32 13.42
C LEU A 74 -1.72 4.97 13.36
N GLN A 75 -1.52 4.08 14.33
CA GLN A 75 -2.24 2.81 14.37
C GLN A 75 -3.75 3.00 14.63
N TYR A 76 -4.12 3.89 15.55
CA TYR A 76 -5.52 4.23 15.79
C TYR A 76 -6.19 4.81 14.54
N MET A 77 -5.51 5.71 13.84
CA MET A 77 -6.00 6.25 12.56
C MET A 77 -6.26 5.14 11.55
N ARG A 78 -5.36 4.16 11.39
CA ARG A 78 -5.60 3.04 10.47
C ARG A 78 -6.81 2.19 10.84
N ILE A 79 -7.01 1.93 12.14
CA ILE A 79 -8.19 1.21 12.63
C ILE A 79 -9.46 1.99 12.29
N VAL A 80 -9.49 3.31 12.55
CA VAL A 80 -10.63 4.16 12.22
C VAL A 80 -10.89 4.21 10.71
N LEU A 81 -9.85 4.33 9.90
CA LEU A 81 -9.94 4.43 8.43
C LEU A 81 -10.44 3.13 7.77
N VAL A 82 -10.15 1.95 8.34
CA VAL A 82 -10.58 0.67 7.74
C VAL A 82 -12.05 0.33 8.07
N ILE A 83 -12.57 0.80 9.21
CA ILE A 83 -13.95 0.49 9.67
C ILE A 83 -15.00 0.80 8.59
N PRO A 84 -15.05 2.01 7.98
CA PRO A 84 -16.03 2.29 6.93
C PRO A 84 -15.95 1.36 5.73
N SER A 85 -14.75 0.95 5.31
CA SER A 85 -14.56 0.01 4.19
C SER A 85 -15.09 -1.39 4.52
N ILE A 86 -14.88 -1.85 5.76
CA ILE A 86 -15.44 -3.11 6.27
C ILE A 86 -16.97 -3.02 6.34
N LEU A 87 -17.53 -1.91 6.84
CA LEU A 87 -18.98 -1.72 6.90
C LEU A 87 -19.61 -1.71 5.50
N ILE A 88 -19.00 -1.04 4.52
CA ILE A 88 -19.44 -1.08 3.12
C ILE A 88 -19.43 -2.53 2.60
N PHE A 89 -18.38 -3.31 2.90
CA PHE A 89 -18.29 -4.72 2.49
C PHE A 89 -19.39 -5.58 3.14
N ILE A 90 -19.61 -5.45 4.46
CA ILE A 90 -20.67 -6.17 5.17
C ILE A 90 -22.05 -5.81 4.62
N LEU A 91 -22.32 -4.52 4.39
CA LEU A 91 -23.58 -4.09 3.79
C LEU A 91 -23.75 -4.63 2.37
N SER A 92 -22.66 -4.70 1.59
CA SER A 92 -22.67 -5.30 0.26
C SER A 92 -22.98 -6.80 0.30
N LEU A 93 -22.42 -7.53 1.27
CA LEU A 93 -22.71 -8.95 1.50
C LEU A 93 -24.19 -9.20 1.80
N ILE A 94 -24.83 -8.30 2.56
CA ILE A 94 -26.23 -8.44 2.97
C ILE A 94 -27.19 -8.04 1.83
N LYS A 95 -26.88 -6.95 1.11
CA LYS A 95 -27.83 -6.32 0.17
C LYS A 95 -27.61 -6.69 -1.30
N LEU A 96 -26.40 -7.07 -1.69
CA LEU A 96 -26.07 -7.39 -3.08
C LEU A 96 -25.99 -8.90 -3.31
N ARG A 97 -26.16 -9.30 -4.57
CA ARG A 97 -25.87 -10.69 -4.98
C ARG A 97 -24.38 -10.98 -4.80
N TYR A 98 -24.03 -12.16 -4.29
CA TYR A 98 -22.63 -12.55 -4.06
C TYR A 98 -21.75 -12.47 -5.31
N SER A 99 -22.31 -12.74 -6.50
CA SER A 99 -21.58 -12.57 -7.77
C SER A 99 -21.13 -11.13 -7.99
N SER A 100 -21.90 -10.12 -7.55
CA SER A 100 -21.51 -8.71 -7.65
C SER A 100 -20.25 -8.40 -6.84
N LEU A 101 -20.01 -9.09 -5.72
CA LEU A 101 -18.81 -8.90 -4.90
C LEU A 101 -17.54 -9.38 -5.61
N VAL A 102 -17.69 -10.28 -6.58
CA VAL A 102 -16.57 -10.92 -7.28
C VAL A 102 -16.36 -10.34 -8.67
N ILE A 103 -17.39 -9.86 -9.37
CA ILE A 103 -17.24 -9.44 -10.78
C ILE A 103 -16.94 -7.95 -10.97
N PHE A 104 -17.29 -7.09 -10.00
CA PHE A 104 -17.09 -5.64 -10.11
C PHE A 104 -15.71 -5.23 -9.60
N LEU A 105 -14.98 -4.44 -10.41
CA LEU A 105 -13.64 -3.93 -10.08
C LEU A 105 -13.62 -3.15 -8.77
N THR A 106 -14.66 -2.37 -8.51
CA THR A 106 -14.77 -1.56 -7.30
C THR A 106 -14.77 -2.42 -6.04
N GLN A 107 -15.40 -3.61 -6.07
CA GLN A 107 -15.41 -4.53 -4.94
C GLN A 107 -14.02 -5.17 -4.74
N TRP A 108 -13.32 -5.54 -5.82
CA TRP A 108 -11.92 -5.96 -5.75
C TRP A 108 -11.02 -4.91 -5.12
N ALA A 109 -11.13 -3.66 -5.57
CA ALA A 109 -10.36 -2.56 -5.01
C ALA A 109 -10.66 -2.34 -3.52
N ASN A 110 -11.93 -2.48 -3.10
CA ASN A 110 -12.31 -2.40 -1.69
C ASN A 110 -11.73 -3.55 -0.85
N HIS A 111 -11.76 -4.80 -1.36
CA HIS A 111 -11.13 -5.94 -0.68
C HIS A 111 -9.62 -5.71 -0.49
N ILE A 112 -8.92 -5.23 -1.52
CA ILE A 112 -7.49 -4.94 -1.46
C ILE A 112 -7.20 -3.81 -0.44
N VAL A 113 -8.06 -2.79 -0.34
CA VAL A 113 -7.95 -1.75 0.70
C VAL A 113 -8.05 -2.37 2.11
N ILE A 114 -9.07 -3.20 2.36
CA ILE A 114 -9.25 -3.85 3.68
C ILE A 114 -8.02 -4.71 4.03
N ILE A 115 -7.58 -5.56 3.09
CA ILE A 115 -6.38 -6.41 3.26
C ILE A 115 -5.15 -5.54 3.55
N SER A 116 -4.95 -4.47 2.78
CA SER A 116 -3.83 -3.54 2.97
C SER A 116 -3.80 -2.92 4.36
N PHE A 117 -4.95 -2.46 4.87
CA PHE A 117 -5.04 -1.88 6.21
C PHE A 117 -4.73 -2.90 7.30
N ILE A 118 -5.31 -4.10 7.20
CA ILE A 118 -5.05 -5.20 8.15
C ILE A 118 -3.54 -5.50 8.17
N LEU A 119 -2.92 -5.72 7.01
CA LEU A 119 -1.50 -6.02 6.91
C LEU A 119 -0.61 -4.86 7.42
N SER A 120 -1.00 -3.61 7.14
CA SER A 120 -0.30 -2.41 7.65
C SER A 120 -0.36 -2.29 9.17
N ILE A 121 -1.53 -2.58 9.77
CA ILE A 121 -1.71 -2.58 11.24
C ILE A 121 -0.84 -3.66 11.86
N TYR A 122 -0.94 -4.91 11.39
CA TYR A 122 -0.11 -6.00 11.90
C TYR A 122 1.38 -5.72 11.74
N SER A 123 1.81 -5.27 10.55
CA SER A 123 3.22 -4.91 10.28
C SER A 123 3.71 -3.72 11.12
N GLY A 124 2.82 -2.87 11.64
CA GLY A 124 3.16 -1.76 12.52
C GLY A 124 3.26 -2.13 14.01
N THR A 125 2.81 -3.33 14.41
CA THR A 125 2.87 -3.76 15.81
C THR A 125 4.28 -4.17 16.23
N PHE A 126 4.64 -3.94 17.49
CA PHE A 126 5.95 -4.30 18.05
C PHE A 126 6.30 -5.79 17.84
N LYS A 127 5.29 -6.68 17.91
CA LYS A 127 5.46 -8.12 17.70
C LYS A 127 5.93 -8.48 16.28
N TYR A 128 5.47 -7.76 15.26
CA TYR A 128 5.68 -8.14 13.86
C TYR A 128 6.45 -7.11 13.03
N GLN A 129 6.88 -5.97 13.60
CA GLN A 129 7.60 -4.92 12.87
C GLN A 129 8.92 -5.40 12.23
N HIS A 130 9.53 -6.46 12.76
CA HIS A 130 10.75 -7.06 12.24
C HIS A 130 10.49 -8.20 11.23
N ASN A 131 9.23 -8.59 11.00
CA ASN A 131 8.89 -9.63 10.02
C ASN A 131 8.87 -9.05 8.60
N LEU A 132 10.00 -9.20 7.89
CA LEU A 132 10.18 -8.67 6.53
C LEU A 132 9.16 -9.21 5.53
N LYS A 133 8.76 -10.48 5.62
CA LYS A 133 7.76 -11.08 4.71
C LYS A 133 6.40 -10.40 4.86
N LEU A 134 5.94 -10.22 6.10
CA LEU A 134 4.68 -9.52 6.37
C LEU A 134 4.74 -8.06 5.89
N LYS A 135 5.84 -7.38 6.17
CA LYS A 135 6.10 -6.01 5.74
C LYS A 135 6.09 -5.87 4.21
N ARG A 136 6.62 -6.86 3.49
CA ARG A 136 6.57 -6.92 2.02
C ARG A 136 5.15 -7.07 1.50
N TYR A 137 4.35 -7.98 2.06
CA TYR A 137 2.95 -8.12 1.67
C TYR A 137 2.13 -6.87 2.00
N ALA A 138 2.38 -6.22 3.15
CA ALA A 138 1.79 -4.93 3.48
C ALA A 138 2.19 -3.86 2.45
N ALA A 139 3.48 -3.78 2.08
CA ALA A 139 3.97 -2.83 1.08
C ALA A 139 3.35 -3.03 -0.30
N ILE A 140 3.25 -4.27 -0.79
CA ILE A 140 2.62 -4.60 -2.08
C ILE A 140 1.13 -4.27 -2.04
N SER A 141 0.41 -4.73 -1.02
CA SER A 141 -1.04 -4.50 -0.90
C SER A 141 -1.40 -3.02 -0.75
N THR A 142 -0.62 -2.22 -0.01
CA THR A 142 -0.84 -0.77 0.08
C THR A 142 -0.66 -0.05 -1.26
N GLN A 143 0.34 -0.44 -2.04
CA GLN A 143 0.54 0.12 -3.37
C GLN A 143 -0.58 -0.26 -4.33
N LEU A 144 -0.96 -1.54 -4.34
CA LEU A 144 -2.10 -2.02 -5.12
C LEU A 144 -3.40 -1.31 -4.72
N ALA A 145 -3.68 -1.21 -3.42
CA ALA A 145 -4.87 -0.53 -2.89
C ALA A 145 -4.94 0.92 -3.38
N PHE A 146 -3.84 1.67 -3.26
CA PHE A 146 -3.81 3.08 -3.64
C PHE A 146 -4.01 3.26 -5.16
N VAL A 147 -3.26 2.54 -5.99
CA VAL A 147 -3.34 2.68 -7.45
C VAL A 147 -4.67 2.16 -7.99
N MET A 148 -5.17 1.04 -7.48
CA MET A 148 -6.49 0.51 -7.89
C MET A 148 -7.62 1.48 -7.56
N GLN A 149 -7.59 2.09 -6.36
CA GLN A 149 -8.61 3.08 -6.01
C GLN A 149 -8.52 4.34 -6.86
N LEU A 150 -7.31 4.78 -7.21
CA LEU A 150 -7.12 5.89 -8.14
C LEU A 150 -7.71 5.57 -9.52
N ILE A 151 -7.44 4.38 -10.07
CA ILE A 151 -8.04 3.91 -11.34
C ILE A 151 -9.58 3.87 -11.24
N VAL A 152 -10.11 3.27 -10.18
CA VAL A 152 -11.55 3.12 -9.96
C VAL A 152 -12.24 4.48 -9.91
N VAL A 153 -11.73 5.45 -9.14
CA VAL A 153 -12.28 6.80 -9.04
C VAL A 153 -12.15 7.55 -10.37
N SER A 154 -11.01 7.45 -11.05
CA SER A 154 -10.77 8.11 -12.35
C SER A 154 -11.62 7.56 -13.49
N ILE A 155 -12.07 6.30 -13.43
CA ILE A 155 -12.99 5.73 -14.42
C ILE A 155 -14.45 6.00 -14.01
N TYR A 156 -14.77 5.77 -12.74
CA TYR A 156 -16.16 5.79 -12.27
C TYR A 156 -16.80 7.17 -12.42
N TRP A 157 -16.21 8.21 -11.81
CA TRP A 157 -16.82 9.53 -11.78
C TRP A 157 -17.07 10.15 -13.15
N PRO A 158 -16.09 10.18 -14.07
CA PRO A 158 -16.31 10.80 -15.38
C PRO A 158 -17.09 9.91 -16.37
N LEU A 159 -16.99 8.58 -16.29
CA LEU A 159 -17.52 7.70 -17.34
C LEU A 159 -18.73 6.86 -16.91
N LEU A 160 -18.74 6.35 -15.69
CA LEU A 160 -19.73 5.34 -15.26
C LEU A 160 -20.80 5.91 -14.32
N HIS A 161 -20.53 7.02 -13.62
CA HIS A 161 -21.42 7.54 -12.60
C HIS A 161 -22.80 7.89 -13.17
N LYS A 162 -22.84 8.63 -14.28
CA LYS A 162 -24.11 9.02 -14.94
C LYS A 162 -24.94 7.79 -15.32
N LEU A 163 -24.33 6.82 -16.01
CA LEU A 163 -24.98 5.57 -16.42
C LEU A 163 -25.47 4.74 -15.22
N ALA A 164 -24.68 4.71 -14.15
CA ALA A 164 -25.06 4.02 -12.91
C ALA A 164 -26.26 4.71 -12.25
N MET A 165 -26.28 6.05 -12.20
CA MET A 165 -27.38 6.81 -11.60
C MET A 165 -28.66 6.65 -12.41
N GLU A 166 -28.61 6.75 -13.74
CA GLU A 166 -29.77 6.51 -14.62
C GLU A 166 -30.40 5.14 -14.33
N LYS A 167 -29.58 4.09 -14.30
CA LYS A 167 -30.04 2.73 -13.97
C LYS A 167 -30.59 2.59 -12.54
N ILE A 168 -30.05 3.33 -11.59
CA ILE A 168 -30.55 3.32 -10.20
C ILE A 168 -31.90 4.06 -10.11
N MET A 169 -32.09 5.14 -10.87
CA MET A 169 -33.37 5.87 -10.91
C MET A 169 -34.51 5.03 -11.50
N GLU A 170 -34.21 4.07 -12.37
CA GLU A 170 -35.18 3.08 -12.89
C GLU A 170 -35.67 2.08 -11.82
N THR A 171 -35.02 2.02 -10.65
CA THR A 171 -35.43 1.13 -9.56
C THR A 171 -36.71 1.64 -8.90
N THR A 172 -37.77 0.82 -8.91
CA THR A 172 -39.09 1.16 -8.36
C THR A 172 -39.13 1.12 -6.82
N ASP A 173 -38.35 0.23 -6.19
CA ASP A 173 -38.20 0.18 -4.74
C ASP A 173 -37.37 1.36 -4.23
N GLU A 174 -38.03 2.30 -3.55
CA GLU A 174 -37.43 3.52 -3.03
C GLU A 174 -36.32 3.25 -1.99
N VAL A 175 -36.47 2.22 -1.16
CA VAL A 175 -35.49 1.86 -0.13
C VAL A 175 -34.24 1.31 -0.81
N MET A 176 -34.40 0.41 -1.78
CA MET A 176 -33.28 -0.13 -2.55
C MET A 176 -32.60 0.96 -3.38
N ARG A 177 -33.37 1.84 -4.03
CA ARG A 177 -32.84 2.98 -4.80
C ARG A 177 -31.98 3.88 -3.92
N THR A 178 -32.50 4.28 -2.76
CA THR A 178 -31.77 5.11 -1.79
C THR A 178 -30.48 4.44 -1.34
N TYR A 179 -30.54 3.14 -0.99
CA TYR A 179 -29.36 2.36 -0.65
C TYR A 179 -28.33 2.36 -1.78
N LEU A 180 -28.73 2.11 -3.03
CA LEU A 180 -27.82 2.03 -4.17
C LEU A 180 -27.14 3.37 -4.46
N ILE A 181 -27.83 4.50 -4.29
CA ILE A 181 -27.23 5.84 -4.42
C ILE A 181 -26.09 6.00 -3.41
N TYR A 182 -26.39 5.83 -2.11
CA TYR A 182 -25.37 6.00 -1.07
C TYR A 182 -24.26 4.96 -1.17
N HIS A 183 -24.61 3.71 -1.49
CA HIS A 183 -23.64 2.65 -1.70
C HIS A 183 -22.66 3.02 -2.81
N MET A 184 -23.16 3.49 -3.96
CA MET A 184 -22.33 3.91 -5.09
C MET A 184 -21.45 5.12 -4.76
N LEU A 185 -21.94 6.09 -3.99
CA LEU A 185 -21.11 7.20 -3.52
C LEU A 185 -20.00 6.71 -2.58
N PHE A 186 -20.34 5.88 -1.59
CA PHE A 186 -19.42 5.46 -0.54
C PHE A 186 -18.38 4.44 -1.00
N ILE A 187 -18.76 3.43 -1.79
CA ILE A 187 -17.85 2.40 -2.27
C ILE A 187 -16.73 2.98 -3.17
N HIS A 188 -16.96 4.11 -3.83
CA HIS A 188 -15.95 4.78 -4.66
C HIS A 188 -15.15 5.85 -3.89
N SER A 189 -15.79 6.62 -3.00
CA SER A 189 -15.12 7.73 -2.30
C SER A 189 -14.36 7.31 -1.04
N ILE A 190 -14.99 6.49 -0.19
CA ILE A 190 -14.45 6.21 1.15
C ILE A 190 -13.17 5.37 1.10
N PRO A 191 -13.10 4.25 0.35
CA PRO A 191 -11.87 3.47 0.26
C PRO A 191 -10.70 4.26 -0.33
N PHE A 192 -10.96 5.10 -1.34
CA PHE A 192 -9.96 5.99 -1.93
C PHE A 192 -9.43 7.03 -0.93
N ALA A 193 -10.33 7.72 -0.22
CA ALA A 193 -9.94 8.68 0.82
C ALA A 193 -9.14 7.98 1.93
N ALA A 194 -9.59 6.82 2.39
CA ALA A 194 -8.95 6.06 3.44
C ALA A 194 -7.51 5.65 3.08
N VAL A 195 -7.30 5.03 1.92
CA VAL A 195 -5.96 4.62 1.49
C VAL A 195 -5.07 5.82 1.21
N THR A 196 -5.63 6.93 0.70
CA THR A 196 -4.90 8.18 0.48
C THR A 196 -4.37 8.77 1.80
N ILE A 197 -5.22 8.89 2.82
CA ILE A 197 -4.81 9.36 4.14
C ILE A 197 -3.75 8.43 4.74
N ASN A 198 -3.94 7.11 4.65
CA ASN A 198 -2.95 6.15 5.14
C ASN A 198 -1.59 6.31 4.45
N VAL A 199 -1.57 6.51 3.12
CA VAL A 199 -0.34 6.77 2.37
C VAL A 199 0.27 8.09 2.81
N ILE A 200 -0.48 9.18 2.92
CA ILE A 200 0.05 10.50 3.34
C ILE A 200 0.70 10.42 4.73
N CYS A 201 0.05 9.77 5.69
CA CYS A 201 0.50 9.73 7.09
C CYS A 201 1.63 8.72 7.34
N SER A 202 1.72 7.63 6.57
CA SER A 202 2.67 6.53 6.83
C SER A 202 4.03 6.73 6.14
N LYS A 203 5.13 6.37 6.80
CA LYS A 203 6.48 6.36 6.19
C LYS A 203 6.59 5.23 5.17
N VAL A 204 6.00 5.43 4.00
CA VAL A 204 5.96 4.48 2.88
C VAL A 204 6.39 5.18 1.60
N ILE A 205 7.40 4.63 0.93
CA ILE A 205 7.89 5.08 -0.37
C ILE A 205 7.66 3.93 -1.36
N PHE A 206 6.91 4.20 -2.42
CA PHE A 206 6.46 3.16 -3.35
C PHE A 206 7.61 2.65 -4.22
N ILE A 207 7.55 1.36 -4.57
CA ILE A 207 8.58 0.62 -5.32
C ILE A 207 8.07 0.36 -6.75
N PRO A 208 8.74 0.89 -7.79
CA PRO A 208 8.37 0.68 -9.19
C PRO A 208 8.14 -0.78 -9.56
N GLY A 209 9.03 -1.69 -9.14
CA GLY A 209 8.94 -3.12 -9.43
C GLY A 209 7.66 -3.79 -8.93
N HIS A 210 6.94 -3.21 -7.97
CA HIS A 210 5.64 -3.73 -7.55
C HIS A 210 4.53 -3.53 -8.61
N CYS A 211 4.80 -2.81 -9.70
CA CYS A 211 3.87 -2.69 -10.84
C CYS A 211 3.54 -4.05 -11.48
N THR A 212 4.43 -5.04 -11.36
CA THR A 212 4.20 -6.40 -11.88
C THR A 212 3.00 -7.05 -11.20
N TYR A 213 2.81 -6.81 -9.90
CA TYR A 213 1.64 -7.30 -9.17
C TYR A 213 0.35 -6.61 -9.62
N LEU A 214 0.42 -5.33 -10.01
CA LEU A 214 -0.73 -4.61 -10.56
C LEU A 214 -1.14 -5.21 -11.91
N ILE A 215 -0.17 -5.54 -12.77
CA ILE A 215 -0.42 -6.22 -14.04
C ILE A 215 -1.04 -7.60 -13.80
N MET A 216 -0.54 -8.39 -12.85
CA MET A 216 -1.12 -9.68 -12.49
C MET A 216 -2.58 -9.55 -12.01
N VAL A 217 -2.87 -8.56 -11.16
CA VAL A 217 -4.24 -8.28 -10.71
C VAL A 217 -5.13 -7.85 -11.87
N ALA A 218 -4.63 -7.01 -12.79
CA ALA A 218 -5.39 -6.57 -13.96
C ALA A 218 -5.75 -7.74 -14.89
N LEU A 219 -4.80 -8.65 -15.15
CA LEU A 219 -5.04 -9.86 -15.94
C LEU A 219 -6.05 -10.80 -15.27
N LEU A 220 -5.88 -11.05 -13.97
CA LEU A 220 -6.79 -11.89 -13.20
C LEU A 220 -8.20 -11.29 -13.17
N TYR A 221 -8.31 -9.99 -12.92
CA TYR A 221 -9.60 -9.29 -12.94
C TYR A 221 -10.24 -9.35 -14.33
N SER A 222 -9.48 -9.18 -15.40
CA SER A 222 -9.98 -9.25 -16.77
C SER A 222 -10.59 -10.62 -17.09
N PHE A 223 -9.93 -11.70 -16.65
CA PHE A 223 -10.49 -13.05 -16.74
C PHE A 223 -11.80 -13.20 -15.96
N VAL A 224 -11.84 -12.71 -14.71
CA VAL A 224 -13.06 -12.74 -13.88
C VAL A 224 -14.18 -11.90 -14.49
N ASN A 225 -13.85 -10.75 -15.09
CA ASN A 225 -14.81 -9.88 -15.77
C ASN A 225 -15.40 -10.57 -17.00
N TYR A 226 -14.57 -11.22 -17.82
CA TYR A 226 -15.01 -12.04 -18.95
C TYR A 226 -15.98 -13.14 -18.50
N CYS A 227 -15.61 -13.93 -17.50
CA CYS A 227 -16.46 -14.96 -16.92
C CYS A 227 -17.77 -14.36 -16.37
N GLY A 228 -17.70 -13.20 -15.73
CA GLY A 228 -18.85 -12.46 -15.22
C GLY A 228 -19.82 -12.02 -16.32
N VAL A 229 -19.32 -11.57 -17.47
CA VAL A 229 -20.16 -11.22 -18.63
C VAL A 229 -20.84 -12.45 -19.21
N LYS A 230 -20.13 -13.58 -19.35
CA LYS A 230 -20.73 -14.85 -19.80
C LYS A 230 -21.78 -15.37 -18.82
N TYR A 231 -21.53 -15.27 -17.52
CA TYR A 231 -22.48 -15.66 -16.48
C TYR A 231 -23.75 -14.80 -16.47
N ARG A 232 -23.63 -13.48 -16.70
CA ARG A 232 -24.77 -12.55 -16.63
C ARG A 232 -25.56 -12.44 -17.93
N GLY A 233 -24.98 -12.85 -19.05
CA GLY A 233 -25.57 -12.67 -20.38
C GLY A 233 -25.55 -11.21 -20.88
N HIS A 234 -24.90 -10.29 -20.16
CA HIS A 234 -24.77 -8.89 -20.57
C HIS A 234 -23.46 -8.29 -20.06
N PHE A 235 -22.96 -7.26 -20.74
CA PHE A 235 -21.70 -6.61 -20.38
C PHE A 235 -21.77 -5.86 -19.04
N LEU A 236 -20.65 -5.84 -18.32
CA LEU A 236 -20.49 -5.12 -17.05
C LEU A 236 -20.17 -3.65 -17.28
N TYR A 237 -19.37 -3.37 -18.31
CA TYR A 237 -18.96 -2.03 -18.70
C TYR A 237 -19.28 -1.82 -20.19
N PRO A 238 -19.82 -0.67 -20.60
CA PRO A 238 -20.20 -0.42 -21.99
C PRO A 238 -19.00 -0.45 -22.96
N PHE A 239 -17.80 -0.15 -22.46
CA PHE A 239 -16.55 -0.17 -23.21
C PHE A 239 -15.85 -1.55 -23.22
N LEU A 240 -16.38 -2.55 -22.53
CA LEU A 240 -15.76 -3.88 -22.42
C LEU A 240 -16.81 -4.99 -22.63
N LYS A 241 -17.13 -5.23 -23.90
CA LYS A 241 -18.22 -6.11 -24.32
C LYS A 241 -17.87 -7.60 -24.34
N TRP A 242 -16.59 -7.94 -24.56
CA TRP A 242 -16.09 -9.32 -24.73
C TRP A 242 -16.67 -10.09 -25.91
N GLU A 243 -17.10 -9.39 -26.95
CA GLU A 243 -17.64 -9.99 -28.19
C GLU A 243 -16.58 -10.12 -29.29
N ASP A 244 -15.56 -9.26 -29.26
CA ASP A 244 -14.51 -9.19 -30.27
C ASP A 244 -13.13 -8.92 -29.66
N TYR A 245 -12.11 -8.90 -30.52
CA TYR A 245 -10.72 -8.68 -30.10
C TYR A 245 -10.48 -7.29 -29.49
N LYS A 246 -11.38 -6.32 -29.71
CA LYS A 246 -11.23 -4.95 -29.18
C LYS A 246 -11.26 -4.93 -27.66
N SER A 247 -11.96 -5.89 -27.03
CA SER A 247 -11.97 -6.01 -25.57
C SER A 247 -10.57 -6.31 -25.01
N PHE A 248 -9.77 -7.13 -25.70
CA PHE A 248 -8.38 -7.37 -25.32
C PHE A 248 -7.51 -6.13 -25.52
N VAL A 249 -7.74 -5.35 -26.59
CA VAL A 249 -7.05 -4.07 -26.82
C VAL A 249 -7.36 -3.06 -25.71
N VAL A 250 -8.63 -2.95 -25.30
CA VAL A 250 -9.05 -2.10 -24.19
C VAL A 250 -8.40 -2.53 -22.88
N VAL A 251 -8.41 -3.84 -22.56
CA VAL A 251 -7.75 -4.37 -21.36
C VAL A 251 -6.25 -4.10 -21.37
N PHE A 252 -5.58 -4.33 -22.50
CA PHE A 252 -4.16 -4.06 -22.65
C PHE A 252 -3.84 -2.58 -22.45
N GLY A 253 -4.62 -1.68 -23.08
CA GLY A 253 -4.49 -0.23 -22.90
C GLY A 253 -4.71 0.22 -21.45
N LEU A 254 -5.75 -0.29 -20.78
CA LEU A 254 -6.01 -0.01 -19.36
C LEU A 254 -4.89 -0.54 -18.46
N THR A 255 -4.31 -1.69 -18.79
CA THR A 255 -3.19 -2.28 -18.04
C THR A 255 -1.92 -1.44 -18.16
N ILE A 256 -1.59 -0.98 -19.38
CA ILE A 256 -0.47 -0.04 -19.60
C ILE A 256 -0.72 1.26 -18.84
N CYS A 257 -1.91 1.84 -18.98
CA CYS A 257 -2.28 3.08 -18.29
C CYS A 257 -2.13 2.94 -16.77
N GLY A 258 -2.63 1.84 -16.18
CA GLY A 258 -2.48 1.55 -14.75
C GLY A 258 -1.02 1.37 -14.32
N ALA A 259 -0.20 0.69 -15.12
CA ALA A 259 1.23 0.54 -14.85
C ALA A 259 1.96 1.90 -14.92
N THR A 260 1.70 2.71 -15.94
CA THR A 260 2.25 4.07 -16.07
C THR A 260 1.83 4.94 -14.88
N LEU A 261 0.56 4.87 -14.48
CA LEU A 261 0.04 5.58 -13.31
C LEU A 261 0.77 5.17 -12.03
N HIS A 262 1.04 3.88 -11.83
CA HIS A 262 1.84 3.40 -10.70
C HIS A 262 3.23 4.03 -10.68
N ILE A 263 3.91 4.13 -11.82
CA ILE A 263 5.24 4.75 -11.91
C ILE A 263 5.19 6.24 -11.59
N ILE A 264 4.18 6.95 -12.10
CA ILE A 264 3.95 8.37 -11.79
C ILE A 264 3.71 8.55 -10.28
N VAL A 265 2.86 7.73 -9.67
CA VAL A 265 2.62 7.75 -8.22
C VAL A 265 3.91 7.48 -7.45
N CYS A 266 4.70 6.48 -7.87
CA CYS A 266 5.98 6.21 -7.23
C CYS A 266 6.86 7.45 -7.25
N PHE A 267 7.03 8.10 -8.40
CA PHE A 267 7.82 9.33 -8.57
C PHE A 267 7.37 10.43 -7.59
N PHE A 268 6.07 10.75 -7.56
CA PHE A 268 5.56 11.79 -6.67
C PHE A 268 5.74 11.44 -5.19
N VAL A 269 5.39 10.21 -4.78
CA VAL A 269 5.51 9.78 -3.37
C VAL A 269 6.94 9.90 -2.87
N TYR A 270 7.94 9.53 -3.68
CA TYR A 270 9.33 9.69 -3.31
C TYR A 270 9.75 11.15 -3.20
N HIS A 271 9.46 11.97 -4.21
CA HIS A 271 9.88 13.37 -4.20
C HIS A 271 9.30 14.13 -3.02
N PHE A 272 8.00 13.94 -2.73
CA PHE A 272 7.37 14.61 -1.59
C PHE A 272 7.85 14.06 -0.24
N LYS A 273 8.00 12.74 -0.09
CA LYS A 273 8.32 12.17 1.23
C LYS A 273 9.79 12.18 1.57
N THR A 274 10.70 12.05 0.60
CA THR A 274 12.14 12.06 0.90
C THR A 274 12.59 13.40 1.46
N GLN A 275 12.04 14.51 0.97
CA GLN A 275 12.30 15.83 1.52
C GLN A 275 11.87 15.92 2.99
N GLN A 276 10.67 15.44 3.32
CA GLN A 276 10.15 15.42 4.69
C GLN A 276 10.98 14.55 5.63
N LEU A 277 11.41 13.37 5.16
CA LEU A 277 12.26 12.46 5.94
C LEU A 277 13.64 13.07 6.22
N LYS A 278 14.25 13.74 5.23
CA LYS A 278 15.52 14.47 5.41
C LYS A 278 15.37 15.59 6.45
N ALA A 279 14.29 16.37 6.36
CA ALA A 279 14.01 17.44 7.33
C ALA A 279 13.84 16.91 8.76
N ALA A 280 13.07 15.83 8.94
CA ALA A 280 12.88 15.18 10.24
C ALA A 280 14.18 14.64 10.84
N GLN A 281 15.08 14.11 10.01
CA GLN A 281 16.41 13.65 10.43
C GLN A 281 17.30 14.81 10.91
N VAL A 282 17.26 15.97 10.24
CA VAL A 282 18.01 17.15 10.67
C VAL A 282 17.50 17.65 12.01
N TYR A 283 16.18 17.77 12.17
CA TYR A 283 15.56 18.23 13.42
C TYR A 283 15.90 17.33 14.61
N SER A 284 15.80 16.01 14.45
CA SER A 284 16.14 15.04 15.50
C SER A 284 17.62 15.02 15.88
N LYS A 285 18.52 15.35 14.95
CA LYS A 285 19.95 15.53 15.28
C LYS A 285 20.17 16.80 16.09
N GLN A 286 19.54 17.90 15.69
CA GLN A 286 19.65 19.18 16.40
C GLN A 286 19.14 19.09 17.83
N SER A 287 18.00 18.41 18.07
CA SER A 287 17.47 18.23 19.42
C SER A 287 18.42 17.44 20.33
N LYS A 288 18.99 16.34 19.84
CA LYS A 288 19.98 15.54 20.58
C LYS A 288 21.24 16.33 20.92
N THR A 289 21.73 17.16 19.99
CA THR A 289 22.90 18.03 20.23
C THR A 289 22.61 19.13 21.27
N GLN A 290 21.37 19.62 21.36
CA GLN A 290 20.98 20.58 22.40
C GLN A 290 20.88 19.92 23.77
N GLU A 291 20.27 18.73 23.86
CA GLU A 291 20.20 17.95 25.10
C GLU A 291 21.60 17.62 25.65
N SER A 292 22.54 17.20 24.79
CA SER A 292 23.91 16.88 25.20
C SER A 292 24.72 18.08 25.68
N LYS A 293 24.32 19.32 25.32
CA LYS A 293 24.97 20.56 25.79
C LYS A 293 24.38 21.07 27.11
N SER A 294 23.22 20.55 27.51
CA SER A 294 22.52 20.95 28.74
C SER A 294 22.82 20.05 29.95
N GLN A 295 23.55 18.96 29.74
CA GLN A 295 24.06 18.04 30.77
C GLN A 295 25.50 18.41 31.11
#